data_AF-Q9XDI5-F1
#
_entry.id   AF-Q9XDI5-F1
#
_cell.length_a   1.000
_cell.length_b   1.000
_cell.length_c   1.000
_cell.angle_alpha   90.00
_cell.angle_beta   90.00
_cell.angle_gamma   90.00
#
_symmetry.space_group_name_H-M   'P 1'
#
loop_
_entity.id
_entity.type
_entity.pdbx_description
1 polymer ?
#
loop_
_entity_poly.entity_id
_entity_poly.type
_entity_poly.pdbx_seq_one_letter_code
_entity_poly.pdbx_strand_id
1 'polypeptide(L)'
;MKKILTVFMVMLIVSCQKNNDTKEALITQNEVQDEKPLFSNMSDDESIKEVQAVLNSHLENKNAEAFIRGVIDYNETIEKTGLTKGFEKEPPEYDEQKIDELWKSKKGNFIGTNCRINVFMLLKDNIEIKKAPIDDALLFMDNEAISVGKIFNDNDTERFKQLFSRVKTENTKDILIHAQKMKEHFTNIGFDENAKMLSVVLHDNLDGDFLFIGHTGYCCKTRTHSCL
;
A
#
# COMPACT_ATOMS: atom_id res chain seq x y z
N MET A 1 79.06 2.08 25.11
CA MET A 1 78.90 0.88 25.96
C MET A 1 77.48 0.85 26.49
N LYS A 2 76.82 -0.31 26.38
CA LYS A 2 75.41 -0.57 26.73
C LYS A 2 75.02 0.01 28.10
N LYS A 3 73.82 0.59 28.19
CA LYS A 3 72.84 0.30 29.26
C LYS A 3 71.46 0.81 28.86
N ILE A 4 70.59 -0.18 28.66
CA ILE A 4 69.14 -0.07 28.52
C ILE A 4 68.58 0.46 29.84
N LEU A 5 67.73 1.47 29.80
CA LEU A 5 66.78 1.74 30.88
C LEU A 5 65.48 2.26 30.28
N THR A 6 64.53 1.34 30.20
CA THR A 6 63.13 1.54 29.83
C THR A 6 62.45 2.41 30.89
N VAL A 7 61.91 3.56 30.50
CA VAL A 7 60.86 4.26 31.25
C VAL A 7 59.71 4.48 30.27
N PHE A 8 58.61 3.81 30.56
CA PHE A 8 57.41 3.73 29.76
C PHE A 8 56.43 4.79 30.27
N MET A 9 56.17 5.86 29.51
CA MET A 9 55.00 6.71 29.76
C MET A 9 54.62 7.54 28.52
N VAL A 10 53.32 7.46 28.19
CA VAL A 10 52.44 8.40 27.47
C VAL A 10 52.15 8.17 25.97
N MET A 11 50.92 7.66 25.80
CA MET A 11 49.89 7.85 24.76
C MET A 11 50.25 7.80 23.27
N LEU A 12 49.70 6.76 22.61
CA LEU A 12 49.17 6.85 21.26
C LEU A 12 47.77 6.20 21.18
N ILE A 13 47.03 6.76 20.25
CA ILE A 13 45.62 6.75 19.90
C ILE A 13 45.14 5.51 19.11
N VAL A 14 43.85 5.18 19.31
CA VAL A 14 42.86 4.63 18.35
C VAL A 14 43.15 3.27 17.70
N SER A 15 42.29 2.27 17.98
CA SER A 15 41.24 1.81 17.03
C SER A 15 40.52 0.59 17.59
N CYS A 16 39.22 0.70 17.87
CA CYS A 16 38.37 -0.46 18.15
C CYS A 16 38.08 -1.21 16.85
N GLN A 17 38.39 -2.51 16.86
CA GLN A 17 38.09 -3.46 15.79
C GLN A 17 36.58 -3.50 15.49
N LYS A 18 36.23 -3.24 14.23
CA LYS A 18 34.94 -3.62 13.66
C LYS A 18 35.02 -5.10 13.29
N ASN A 19 34.31 -5.94 14.03
CA ASN A 19 33.93 -7.26 13.54
C ASN A 19 32.87 -7.06 12.45
N ASN A 20 33.23 -7.44 11.23
CA ASN A 20 32.29 -7.67 10.15
C ASN A 20 31.67 -9.05 10.42
N ASP A 21 30.37 -9.07 10.72
CA ASP A 21 29.49 -10.17 10.33
C ASP A 21 28.04 -9.69 10.42
N THR A 22 27.31 -9.89 9.33
CA THR A 22 25.84 -9.78 9.22
C THR A 22 25.22 -8.38 9.11
N LYS A 23 25.50 -7.66 8.01
CA LYS A 23 24.56 -6.68 7.42
C LYS A 23 24.72 -6.64 5.90
N GLU A 24 24.42 -7.75 5.25
CA GLU A 24 24.15 -7.79 3.81
C GLU A 24 22.80 -8.46 3.58
N ALA A 25 21.76 -7.63 3.59
CA ALA A 25 20.56 -7.85 2.81
C ALA A 25 19.89 -6.49 2.55
N LEU A 26 19.73 -6.19 1.26
CA LEU A 26 18.75 -5.27 0.67
C LEU A 26 19.04 -3.77 0.78
N ILE A 27 20.09 -3.33 0.08
CA ILE A 27 19.93 -2.15 -0.78
C ILE A 27 20.60 -2.45 -2.12
N THR A 28 19.89 -3.13 -3.02
CA THR A 28 20.19 -3.01 -4.45
C THR A 28 19.59 -1.68 -4.88
N GLN A 29 20.35 -0.59 -4.78
CA GLN A 29 20.02 0.61 -5.56
C GLN A 29 20.38 0.25 -7.00
N ASN A 30 19.44 -0.35 -7.72
CA ASN A 30 19.45 -0.18 -9.15
C ASN A 30 19.33 1.32 -9.39
N GLU A 31 20.21 1.90 -10.20
CA GLU A 31 20.00 3.25 -10.73
C GLU A 31 18.68 3.22 -11.50
N VAL A 32 17.62 3.65 -10.82
CA VAL A 32 16.32 3.89 -11.44
C VAL A 32 16.53 5.14 -12.26
N GLN A 33 16.38 5.01 -13.57
CA GLN A 33 16.29 6.14 -14.48
C GLN A 33 15.24 7.10 -13.91
N ASP A 34 15.65 8.34 -13.65
CA ASP A 34 14.92 9.40 -12.92
C ASP A 34 13.73 9.94 -13.74
N GLU A 35 12.87 9.05 -14.23
CA GLU A 35 11.59 9.42 -14.82
C GLU A 35 10.58 9.65 -13.69
N LYS A 36 10.17 10.92 -13.55
CA LYS A 36 9.07 11.28 -12.65
C LYS A 36 7.82 10.45 -13.03
N PRO A 37 7.08 9.92 -12.03
CA PRO A 37 5.82 9.24 -12.30
C PRO A 37 4.82 10.20 -12.94
N LEU A 38 3.92 9.64 -13.76
CA LEU A 38 2.74 10.35 -14.26
C LEU A 38 1.52 10.00 -13.40
N PHE A 39 0.65 10.98 -13.21
CA PHE A 39 -0.56 10.92 -12.41
C PHE A 39 -1.79 11.05 -13.30
N SER A 40 -2.83 10.26 -13.01
CA SER A 40 -4.10 10.36 -13.72
C SER A 40 -5.26 10.16 -12.77
N ASN A 41 -6.30 10.96 -12.94
CA ASN A 41 -7.61 10.73 -12.33
C ASN A 41 -8.53 9.85 -13.18
N MET A 42 -8.07 9.40 -14.35
CA MET A 42 -8.90 8.68 -15.33
C MET A 42 -10.21 9.44 -15.64
N SER A 43 -10.13 10.76 -15.81
CA SER A 43 -11.33 11.62 -15.96
C SER A 43 -11.85 11.73 -17.40
N ASP A 44 -11.16 11.09 -18.35
CA ASP A 44 -11.47 11.03 -19.77
C ASP A 44 -11.42 9.59 -20.30
N ASP A 45 -12.04 9.38 -21.46
CA ASP A 45 -12.18 8.05 -22.05
C ASP A 45 -10.84 7.42 -22.48
N GLU A 46 -9.84 8.22 -22.82
CA GLU A 46 -8.54 7.71 -23.30
C GLU A 46 -7.77 7.09 -22.13
N SER A 47 -7.65 7.83 -21.01
CA SER A 47 -7.00 7.32 -19.79
C SER A 47 -7.74 6.13 -19.18
N ILE A 48 -9.07 6.12 -19.19
CA ILE A 48 -9.86 4.96 -18.77
C ILE A 48 -9.54 3.72 -19.62
N LYS A 49 -9.56 3.86 -20.95
CA LYS A 49 -9.30 2.72 -21.86
C LYS A 49 -7.88 2.19 -21.70
N GLU A 50 -6.91 3.07 -21.55
CA GLU A 50 -5.52 2.69 -21.34
C GLU A 50 -5.34 1.88 -20.05
N VAL A 51 -5.82 2.42 -18.91
CA VAL A 51 -5.70 1.73 -17.61
C VAL A 51 -6.49 0.43 -17.61
N GLN A 52 -7.71 0.42 -18.16
CA GLN A 52 -8.53 -0.79 -18.23
C GLN A 52 -7.85 -1.90 -19.05
N ALA A 53 -7.22 -1.57 -20.17
CA ALA A 53 -6.48 -2.53 -20.98
C ALA A 53 -5.30 -3.16 -20.21
N VAL A 54 -4.59 -2.35 -19.43
CA VAL A 54 -3.48 -2.82 -18.58
C VAL A 54 -4.01 -3.74 -17.47
N LEU A 55 -5.08 -3.35 -16.77
CA LEU A 55 -5.69 -4.17 -15.72
C LEU A 55 -6.20 -5.51 -16.26
N ASN A 56 -6.92 -5.50 -17.38
CA ASN A 56 -7.44 -6.72 -18.03
C ASN A 56 -6.35 -7.69 -18.50
N SER A 57 -5.10 -7.21 -18.68
CA SER A 57 -4.00 -8.08 -19.07
C SER A 57 -3.36 -8.85 -17.89
N HIS A 58 -3.70 -8.49 -16.65
CA HIS A 58 -3.11 -9.08 -15.44
C HIS A 58 -4.14 -9.59 -14.42
N LEU A 59 -5.38 -9.12 -14.50
CA LEU A 59 -6.44 -9.40 -13.54
C LEU A 59 -7.69 -9.92 -14.23
N GLU A 60 -8.59 -10.49 -13.45
CA GLU A 60 -9.91 -10.87 -13.93
C GLU A 60 -10.69 -9.65 -14.48
N ASN A 61 -11.16 -9.74 -15.73
CA ASN A 61 -11.84 -8.63 -16.41
C ASN A 61 -12.99 -8.04 -15.59
N LYS A 62 -13.79 -8.89 -14.92
CA LYS A 62 -14.90 -8.45 -14.07
C LYS A 62 -14.47 -7.55 -12.90
N ASN A 63 -13.26 -7.74 -12.38
CA ASN A 63 -12.72 -6.98 -11.25
C ASN A 63 -12.19 -5.62 -11.73
N ALA A 64 -11.48 -5.63 -12.86
CA ALA A 64 -11.06 -4.40 -13.53
C ALA A 64 -12.28 -3.54 -13.95
N GLU A 65 -13.32 -4.15 -14.52
CA GLU A 65 -14.57 -3.47 -14.87
C GLU A 65 -15.28 -2.88 -13.66
N ALA A 66 -15.32 -3.60 -12.52
CA ALA A 66 -15.90 -3.09 -11.28
C ALA A 66 -15.16 -1.85 -10.77
N PHE A 67 -13.82 -1.89 -10.79
CA PHE A 67 -12.98 -0.75 -10.41
C PHE A 67 -13.21 0.46 -11.33
N ILE A 68 -13.16 0.26 -12.65
CA ILE A 68 -13.38 1.33 -13.63
C ILE A 68 -14.78 1.94 -13.49
N ARG A 69 -15.81 1.13 -13.20
CA ARG A 69 -17.16 1.65 -12.93
C ARG A 69 -17.18 2.56 -11.70
N GLY A 70 -16.45 2.20 -10.64
CA GLY A 70 -16.30 3.05 -9.45
C GLY A 70 -15.60 4.38 -9.74
N VAL A 71 -14.56 4.35 -10.59
CA VAL A 71 -13.86 5.56 -11.06
C VAL A 71 -14.81 6.48 -11.84
N ILE A 72 -15.58 5.93 -12.79
CA ILE A 72 -16.56 6.70 -13.57
C ILE A 72 -17.62 7.30 -12.65
N ASP A 73 -18.19 6.49 -11.76
CA ASP A 73 -19.20 6.94 -10.79
C ASP A 73 -18.67 8.08 -9.90
N TYR A 74 -17.43 7.97 -9.43
CA TYR A 74 -16.76 9.04 -8.69
C TYR A 74 -16.64 10.31 -9.52
N ASN A 75 -16.06 10.20 -10.71
CA ASN A 75 -15.81 11.32 -11.61
C ASN A 75 -17.11 12.05 -11.99
N GLU A 76 -18.20 11.32 -12.25
CA GLU A 76 -19.52 11.89 -12.53
C GLU A 76 -20.17 12.51 -11.29
N THR A 77 -20.03 11.87 -10.13
CA THR A 77 -20.60 12.35 -8.87
C THR A 77 -20.01 13.70 -8.48
N ILE A 78 -18.69 13.85 -8.56
CA ILE A 78 -18.02 15.11 -8.21
C ILE A 78 -17.94 16.09 -9.38
N GLU A 79 -18.63 15.81 -10.50
CA GLU A 79 -18.67 16.65 -11.70
C GLU A 79 -17.27 16.96 -12.25
N LYS A 80 -16.35 16.00 -12.10
CA LYS A 80 -14.93 16.10 -12.44
C LYS A 80 -14.23 17.31 -11.79
N THR A 81 -14.74 17.80 -10.66
CA THR A 81 -14.16 18.92 -9.93
C THR A 81 -12.72 18.60 -9.51
N GLY A 82 -11.77 19.41 -9.98
CA GLY A 82 -10.35 19.26 -9.62
C GLY A 82 -9.63 18.07 -10.25
N LEU A 83 -10.27 17.34 -11.16
CA LEU A 83 -9.65 16.16 -11.80
C LEU A 83 -8.85 16.55 -13.06
N THR A 84 -7.71 15.91 -13.26
CA THR A 84 -6.91 16.03 -14.48
C THR A 84 -7.39 15.07 -15.56
N LYS A 85 -7.20 15.47 -16.83
CA LYS A 85 -7.37 14.60 -17.99
C LYS A 85 -6.02 14.01 -18.36
N GLY A 86 -6.03 12.80 -18.90
CA GLY A 86 -4.83 12.09 -19.33
C GLY A 86 -3.87 11.81 -18.17
N PHE A 87 -2.58 11.78 -18.50
CA PHE A 87 -1.48 11.52 -17.59
C PHE A 87 -0.62 12.78 -17.46
N GLU A 88 -0.51 13.31 -16.25
CA GLU A 88 0.16 14.57 -15.94
C GLU A 88 1.38 14.36 -15.05
N LYS A 89 2.38 15.22 -15.14
CA LYS A 89 3.62 15.10 -14.35
C LYS A 89 3.48 15.53 -12.90
N GLU A 90 2.52 16.41 -12.64
CA GLU A 90 2.28 16.97 -11.31
C GLU A 90 0.93 16.43 -10.81
N PRO A 91 0.84 16.05 -9.53
CA PRO A 91 -0.43 15.61 -8.96
C PRO A 91 -1.40 16.80 -8.92
N PRO A 92 -2.71 16.56 -9.12
CA PRO A 92 -3.73 17.59 -8.94
C PRO A 92 -3.81 18.07 -7.49
N GLU A 93 -4.19 19.33 -7.33
CA GLU A 93 -4.67 19.88 -6.06
C GLU A 93 -6.20 19.80 -6.01
N TYR A 94 -6.74 19.22 -4.95
CA TYR A 94 -8.17 19.00 -4.80
C TYR A 94 -8.82 20.01 -3.86
N ASP A 95 -10.00 20.51 -4.25
CA ASP A 95 -10.92 21.21 -3.35
C ASP A 95 -11.73 20.16 -2.58
N GLU A 96 -11.15 19.64 -1.50
CA GLU A 96 -11.73 18.55 -0.70
C GLU A 96 -13.10 18.93 -0.14
N GLN A 97 -13.30 20.18 0.26
CA GLN A 97 -14.59 20.66 0.77
C GLN A 97 -15.66 20.56 -0.32
N LYS A 98 -15.39 21.10 -1.51
CA LYS A 98 -16.35 21.06 -2.61
C LYS A 98 -16.63 19.62 -3.06
N ILE A 99 -15.60 18.76 -3.07
CA ILE A 99 -15.75 17.34 -3.39
C ILE A 99 -16.68 16.65 -2.38
N ASP A 100 -16.48 16.87 -1.08
CA ASP A 100 -17.32 16.29 -0.02
C ASP A 100 -18.76 16.78 -0.12
N GLU A 101 -18.98 18.08 -0.36
CA GLU A 101 -20.31 18.66 -0.55
C GLU A 101 -21.05 18.01 -1.74
N LEU A 102 -20.38 17.87 -2.89
CA LEU A 102 -20.95 17.22 -4.08
C LEU A 102 -21.24 15.75 -3.82
N TRP A 103 -20.29 15.02 -3.23
CA TRP A 103 -20.43 13.60 -2.92
C TRP A 103 -21.60 13.36 -1.98
N LYS A 104 -21.65 14.06 -0.85
CA LYS A 104 -22.72 13.96 0.14
C LYS A 104 -24.09 14.31 -0.46
N SER A 105 -24.16 15.30 -1.34
CA SER A 105 -25.43 15.69 -1.99
C SER A 105 -26.02 14.58 -2.87
N LYS A 106 -25.18 13.73 -3.48
CA LYS A 106 -25.58 12.68 -4.43
C LYS A 106 -25.59 11.27 -3.83
N LYS A 107 -24.74 11.01 -2.83
CA LYS A 107 -24.49 9.69 -2.24
C LYS A 107 -24.96 9.57 -0.79
N GLY A 108 -25.37 10.67 -0.16
CA GLY A 108 -25.85 10.70 1.21
C GLY A 108 -24.77 10.27 2.20
N ASN A 109 -25.06 9.23 2.98
CA ASN A 109 -24.15 8.73 4.02
C ASN A 109 -23.10 7.73 3.51
N PHE A 110 -23.14 7.36 2.22
CA PHE A 110 -22.12 6.48 1.68
C PHE A 110 -20.80 7.24 1.56
N ILE A 111 -19.79 6.88 2.35
CA ILE A 111 -18.49 7.58 2.41
C ILE A 111 -17.57 7.29 1.21
N GLY A 112 -17.98 6.43 0.28
CA GLY A 112 -17.17 6.02 -0.85
C GLY A 112 -16.21 4.86 -0.54
N THR A 113 -15.39 4.52 -1.53
CA THR A 113 -14.39 3.44 -1.44
C THR A 113 -13.00 4.01 -1.22
N ASN A 114 -12.21 3.39 -0.36
CA ASN A 114 -10.82 3.78 -0.12
C ASN A 114 -9.83 2.83 -0.82
N CYS A 115 -8.53 3.09 -0.61
CA CYS A 115 -7.45 2.31 -1.21
C CYS A 115 -7.51 0.80 -0.87
N ARG A 116 -7.88 0.42 0.36
CA ARG A 116 -7.99 -0.99 0.77
C ARG A 116 -9.12 -1.70 0.03
N ILE A 117 -10.29 -1.06 -0.04
CA ILE A 117 -11.47 -1.59 -0.75
C ILE A 117 -11.14 -1.76 -2.24
N ASN A 118 -10.54 -0.74 -2.86
CA ASN A 118 -10.23 -0.75 -4.30
C ASN A 118 -9.18 -1.82 -4.65
N VAL A 119 -8.12 -1.96 -3.84
CA VAL A 119 -7.11 -2.99 -4.06
C VAL A 119 -7.68 -4.39 -3.87
N PHE A 120 -8.50 -4.61 -2.84
CA PHE A 120 -9.15 -5.91 -2.66
C PHE A 120 -10.13 -6.21 -3.80
N MET A 121 -10.92 -5.23 -4.25
CA MET A 121 -11.82 -5.39 -5.40
C MET A 121 -11.06 -5.84 -6.65
N LEU A 122 -9.89 -5.27 -6.91
CA LEU A 122 -9.02 -5.65 -8.03
C LEU A 122 -8.45 -7.06 -7.86
N LEU A 123 -7.99 -7.40 -6.66
CA LEU A 123 -7.17 -8.59 -6.41
C LEU A 123 -7.92 -9.82 -5.92
N LYS A 124 -9.17 -9.70 -5.45
CA LYS A 124 -9.86 -10.76 -4.69
C LYS A 124 -10.00 -12.10 -5.39
N ASP A 125 -9.89 -12.18 -6.71
CA ASP A 125 -9.92 -13.45 -7.44
C ASP A 125 -8.53 -13.94 -7.88
N ASN A 126 -7.49 -13.15 -7.62
CA ASN A 126 -6.07 -13.45 -7.88
C ASN A 126 -5.27 -13.67 -6.57
N ILE A 127 -5.94 -13.74 -5.43
CA ILE A 127 -5.33 -14.00 -4.13
C ILE A 127 -6.07 -15.10 -3.37
N GLU A 128 -5.29 -15.98 -2.76
CA GLU A 128 -5.77 -16.96 -1.80
C GLU A 128 -5.64 -16.38 -0.39
N ILE A 129 -6.68 -16.49 0.42
CA ILE A 129 -6.65 -16.04 1.82
C ILE A 129 -7.11 -17.22 2.68
N LYS A 130 -6.19 -17.73 3.50
CA LYS A 130 -6.46 -18.77 4.48
C LYS A 130 -7.16 -18.15 5.68
N LYS A 131 -8.16 -18.85 6.22
CA LYS A 131 -8.86 -18.41 7.42
C LYS A 131 -7.88 -18.27 8.59
N ALA A 132 -7.89 -17.10 9.20
CA ALA A 132 -7.14 -16.74 10.40
C ALA A 132 -8.04 -15.90 11.32
N PRO A 133 -7.69 -15.74 12.62
CA PRO A 133 -8.39 -14.80 13.49
C PRO A 133 -8.41 -13.40 12.87
N ILE A 134 -9.58 -12.76 12.90
CA ILE A 134 -9.79 -11.41 12.39
C ILE A 134 -9.68 -10.43 13.55
N ASP A 135 -8.91 -9.36 13.36
CA ASP A 135 -8.93 -8.18 14.22
C ASP A 135 -9.17 -6.94 13.35
N ASP A 136 -10.44 -6.52 13.27
CA ASP A 136 -10.95 -5.47 12.38
C ASP A 136 -11.18 -4.13 13.09
N ALA A 137 -10.61 -3.94 14.28
CA ALA A 137 -10.81 -2.72 15.08
C ALA A 137 -10.45 -1.42 14.33
N LEU A 138 -9.50 -1.48 13.39
CA LEU A 138 -9.07 -0.34 12.56
C LEU A 138 -9.71 -0.30 11.17
N LEU A 139 -10.74 -1.11 10.93
CA LEU A 139 -11.48 -1.20 9.67
C LEU A 139 -12.89 -0.59 9.75
N PHE A 140 -13.17 0.25 10.74
CA PHE A 140 -14.52 0.78 10.98
C PHE A 140 -15.09 1.55 9.78
N MET A 141 -14.30 2.43 9.13
CA MET A 141 -14.74 3.13 7.92
C MET A 141 -14.92 2.18 6.74
N ASP A 142 -14.02 1.21 6.57
CA ASP A 142 -14.12 0.22 5.49
C ASP A 142 -15.39 -0.61 5.63
N ASN A 143 -15.66 -1.09 6.85
CA ASN A 143 -16.84 -1.87 7.18
C ASN A 143 -18.12 -1.06 6.96
N GLU A 144 -18.14 0.22 7.32
CA GLU A 144 -19.26 1.12 7.03
C GLU A 144 -19.47 1.28 5.53
N ALA A 145 -18.41 1.59 4.76
CA ALA A 145 -18.48 1.72 3.31
C ALA A 145 -18.96 0.43 2.63
N ILE A 146 -18.43 -0.73 3.03
CA ILE A 146 -18.81 -2.04 2.49
C ILE A 146 -20.29 -2.33 2.77
N SER A 147 -20.76 -2.05 3.99
CA SER A 147 -22.14 -2.30 4.41
C SER A 147 -23.13 -1.37 3.72
N VAL A 148 -22.90 -0.06 3.79
CA VAL A 148 -23.78 0.97 3.20
C VAL A 148 -23.78 0.88 1.68
N GLY A 149 -22.61 0.73 1.07
CA GLY A 149 -22.43 0.60 -0.38
C GLY A 149 -22.77 -0.79 -0.94
N LYS A 150 -22.97 -1.80 -0.07
CA LYS A 150 -23.18 -3.21 -0.44
C LYS A 150 -22.12 -3.71 -1.43
N ILE A 151 -20.86 -3.34 -1.15
CA ILE A 151 -19.74 -3.51 -2.09
C ILE A 151 -19.38 -5.00 -2.25
N PHE A 152 -19.42 -5.75 -1.14
CA PHE A 152 -19.03 -7.15 -1.08
C PHE A 152 -20.14 -8.00 -0.47
N ASN A 153 -20.19 -9.28 -0.85
CA ASN A 153 -20.98 -10.28 -0.15
C ASN A 153 -20.30 -10.67 1.19
N ASP A 154 -20.95 -11.48 2.00
CA ASP A 154 -20.44 -11.86 3.33
C ASP A 154 -19.08 -12.57 3.26
N ASN A 155 -18.88 -13.44 2.28
CA ASN A 155 -17.62 -14.16 2.09
C ASN A 155 -16.48 -13.20 1.70
N ASP A 156 -16.72 -12.30 0.76
CA ASP A 156 -15.73 -11.31 0.34
C ASP A 156 -15.46 -10.29 1.46
N THR A 157 -16.46 -9.96 2.26
CA THR A 157 -16.28 -9.13 3.48
C THR A 157 -15.40 -9.83 4.51
N GLU A 158 -15.59 -11.11 4.77
CA GLU A 158 -14.74 -11.89 5.69
C GLU A 158 -13.29 -11.93 5.18
N ARG A 159 -13.09 -12.20 3.89
CA ARG A 159 -11.77 -12.22 3.24
C ARG A 159 -11.08 -10.85 3.27
N PHE A 160 -11.83 -9.77 3.02
CA PHE A 160 -11.33 -8.40 3.14
C PHE A 160 -10.80 -8.14 4.56
N LYS A 161 -11.59 -8.50 5.58
CA LYS A 161 -11.18 -8.34 6.99
C LYS A 161 -9.97 -9.18 7.34
N GLN A 162 -9.84 -10.41 6.82
CA GLN A 162 -8.65 -11.25 7.03
C GLN A 162 -7.39 -10.61 6.43
N LEU A 163 -7.47 -10.08 5.21
CA LEU A 163 -6.35 -9.41 4.55
C LEU A 163 -5.87 -8.19 5.34
N PHE A 164 -6.80 -7.35 5.79
CA PHE A 164 -6.51 -6.07 6.44
C PHE A 164 -6.58 -6.09 7.96
N SER A 165 -6.65 -7.26 8.59
CA SER A 165 -6.61 -7.37 10.05
C SER A 165 -5.34 -6.74 10.60
N ARG A 166 -5.46 -6.04 11.72
CA ARG A 166 -4.29 -5.51 12.42
C ARG A 166 -3.50 -6.66 13.05
N VAL A 167 -2.18 -6.51 13.10
CA VAL A 167 -1.24 -7.53 13.56
C VAL A 167 -0.61 -7.04 14.86
N LYS A 168 -0.75 -7.80 15.95
CA LYS A 168 -0.13 -7.45 17.22
C LYS A 168 1.40 -7.41 17.09
N THR A 169 2.02 -6.36 17.61
CA THR A 169 3.47 -6.16 17.60
C THR A 169 3.98 -5.80 19.00
N GLU A 170 5.28 -5.55 19.09
CA GLU A 170 5.97 -5.08 20.29
C GLU A 170 6.06 -3.54 20.28
N ASN A 171 6.14 -2.92 21.46
CA ASN A 171 6.38 -1.47 21.59
C ASN A 171 7.83 -1.15 21.22
N THR A 172 8.09 -1.05 19.92
CA THR A 172 9.42 -0.81 19.37
C THR A 172 9.35 0.06 18.13
N LYS A 173 10.48 0.66 17.77
CA LYS A 173 10.67 1.37 16.50
C LYS A 173 11.51 0.57 15.51
N ASP A 174 11.84 -0.68 15.85
CA ASP A 174 12.62 -1.56 14.99
C ASP A 174 11.76 -2.07 13.83
N ILE A 175 12.05 -1.56 12.63
CA ILE A 175 11.34 -1.90 11.39
C ILE A 175 11.52 -3.39 11.06
N LEU A 176 12.63 -4.04 11.45
CA LEU A 176 12.85 -5.46 11.17
C LEU A 176 11.90 -6.35 11.99
N ILE A 177 11.62 -5.96 13.24
CA ILE A 177 10.61 -6.65 14.06
C ILE A 177 9.24 -6.50 13.40
N HIS A 178 8.88 -5.30 12.96
CA HIS A 178 7.60 -5.05 12.31
C HIS A 178 7.46 -5.80 10.98
N ALA A 179 8.52 -5.81 10.16
CA ALA A 179 8.56 -6.54 8.90
C ALA A 179 8.39 -8.06 9.12
N GLN A 180 9.02 -8.61 10.15
CA GLN A 180 8.87 -10.03 10.49
C GLN A 180 7.43 -10.37 10.91
N LYS A 181 6.78 -9.54 11.71
CA LYS A 181 5.37 -9.72 12.09
C LYS A 181 4.42 -9.65 10.88
N MET A 182 4.63 -8.69 9.99
CA MET A 182 3.84 -8.61 8.76
C MET A 182 4.11 -9.79 7.82
N LYS A 183 5.36 -10.26 7.72
CA LYS A 183 5.70 -11.46 6.95
C LYS A 183 4.93 -12.68 7.45
N GLU A 184 4.85 -12.86 8.78
CA GLU A 184 4.05 -13.91 9.41
C GLU A 184 2.57 -13.80 9.03
N HIS A 185 1.98 -12.60 9.10
CA HIS A 185 0.61 -12.35 8.64
C HIS A 185 0.39 -12.77 7.18
N PHE A 186 1.29 -12.35 6.29
CA PHE A 186 1.21 -12.66 4.87
C PHE A 186 1.47 -14.13 4.52
N THR A 187 1.94 -14.99 5.43
CA THR A 187 2.02 -16.44 5.16
C THR A 187 0.65 -17.10 4.95
N ASN A 188 -0.42 -16.45 5.43
CA ASN A 188 -1.80 -16.87 5.22
C ASN A 188 -2.38 -16.38 3.89
N ILE A 189 -1.62 -15.59 3.12
CA ILE A 189 -2.07 -14.95 1.89
C ILE A 189 -1.19 -15.41 0.74
N GLY A 190 -1.79 -16.09 -0.24
CA GLY A 190 -1.13 -16.45 -1.50
C GLY A 190 -1.44 -15.42 -2.57
N PHE A 191 -0.41 -14.82 -3.17
CA PHE A 191 -0.57 -13.94 -4.33
C PHE A 191 -0.23 -14.70 -5.60
N ASP A 192 -1.07 -14.56 -6.64
CA ASP A 192 -0.72 -14.95 -8.01
C ASP A 192 0.53 -14.18 -8.48
N GLU A 193 1.30 -14.75 -9.41
CA GLU A 193 2.49 -14.11 -10.00
C GLU A 193 2.18 -12.76 -10.67
N ASN A 194 0.93 -12.55 -11.12
CA ASN A 194 0.44 -11.33 -11.74
C ASN A 194 -0.17 -10.32 -10.74
N ALA A 195 -0.37 -10.73 -9.49
CA ALA A 195 -0.92 -9.90 -8.43
C ALA A 195 0.19 -9.27 -7.59
N LYS A 196 0.30 -7.94 -7.60
CA LYS A 196 1.19 -7.23 -6.67
C LYS A 196 0.43 -6.18 -5.89
N MET A 197 0.47 -6.34 -4.58
CA MET A 197 -0.06 -5.40 -3.62
C MET A 197 1.12 -4.68 -2.95
N LEU A 198 1.23 -3.37 -3.17
CA LEU A 198 2.16 -2.52 -2.45
C LEU A 198 1.44 -1.95 -1.24
N SER A 199 2.05 -2.01 -0.06
CA SER A 199 1.41 -1.58 1.19
C SER A 199 2.34 -0.75 2.06
N VAL A 200 1.79 0.31 2.64
CA VAL A 200 2.41 1.09 3.72
C VAL A 200 1.83 0.60 5.04
N VAL A 201 2.70 0.06 5.88
CA VAL A 201 2.36 -0.45 7.21
C VAL A 201 2.65 0.61 8.25
N LEU A 202 1.67 0.87 9.12
CA LEU A 202 1.76 1.83 10.21
C LEU A 202 1.73 1.08 11.55
N HIS A 203 2.45 1.61 12.54
CA HIS A 203 2.42 1.15 13.93
C HIS A 203 1.50 2.06 14.74
N ASP A 204 0.38 1.52 15.19
CA ASP A 204 -0.51 2.12 16.17
C ASP A 204 -0.08 1.72 17.57
N ASN A 205 0.05 2.71 18.45
CA ASN A 205 0.42 2.54 19.86
C ASN A 205 -0.58 3.24 20.82
N LEU A 206 -1.75 3.65 20.32
CA LEU A 206 -2.76 4.33 21.12
C LEU A 206 -3.55 3.34 22.00
N ASP A 207 -4.01 2.24 21.41
CA ASP A 207 -4.80 1.19 22.08
C ASP A 207 -4.08 -0.16 22.06
N GLY A 208 -2.80 -0.14 22.45
CA GLY A 208 -1.87 -1.26 22.37
C GLY A 208 -1.02 -1.20 21.11
N ASP A 209 -0.05 -2.11 20.99
CA ASP A 209 0.91 -2.13 19.89
C ASP A 209 0.45 -3.02 18.74
N PHE A 210 0.03 -2.39 17.65
CA PHE A 210 -0.48 -3.08 16.46
C PHE A 210 0.10 -2.48 15.17
N LEU A 211 0.28 -3.35 14.18
CA LEU A 211 0.59 -2.99 12.81
C LEU A 211 -0.66 -3.09 11.96
N PHE A 212 -0.86 -2.15 11.05
CA PHE A 212 -1.95 -2.25 10.09
C PHE A 212 -1.57 -1.60 8.77
N ILE A 213 -2.25 -2.01 7.70
CA ILE A 213 -2.08 -1.41 6.38
C ILE A 213 -2.88 -0.11 6.34
N GLY A 214 -2.17 1.02 6.40
CA GLY A 214 -2.77 2.36 6.34
C GLY A 214 -2.98 2.85 4.92
N HIS A 215 -2.14 2.41 3.98
CA HIS A 215 -2.28 2.71 2.55
C HIS A 215 -1.85 1.52 1.71
N THR A 216 -2.48 1.31 0.56
CA THR A 216 -2.13 0.23 -0.35
C THR A 216 -2.49 0.56 -1.80
N GLY A 217 -1.77 -0.03 -2.74
CA GLY A 217 -2.02 0.09 -4.17
C GLY A 217 -1.77 -1.24 -4.89
N TYR A 218 -2.39 -1.39 -6.05
CA TYR A 218 -2.06 -2.44 -7.00
C TYR A 218 -0.91 -1.97 -7.91
N CYS A 219 0.06 -2.84 -8.17
CA CYS A 219 1.11 -2.58 -9.14
C CYS A 219 1.19 -3.71 -10.17
N CYS A 220 1.41 -3.36 -11.44
CA CYS A 220 1.67 -4.31 -12.50
C CYS A 220 2.83 -3.82 -13.36
N LYS A 221 3.54 -4.75 -14.01
CA LYS A 221 4.57 -4.38 -14.98
C LYS A 221 3.89 -4.12 -16.31
N THR A 222 4.17 -2.98 -16.94
CA THR A 222 3.85 -2.78 -18.36
C THR A 222 5.07 -3.17 -19.19
N ARG A 223 4.90 -3.44 -20.50
CA ARG A 223 5.98 -3.93 -21.38
C ARG A 223 7.22 -3.02 -21.43
N THR A 224 7.12 -1.79 -20.95
CA THR A 224 8.20 -0.78 -20.97
C THR A 224 8.79 -0.45 -19.60
N HIS A 225 8.10 -0.71 -18.49
CA HIS A 225 8.54 -0.27 -17.16
C HIS A 225 8.20 -1.30 -16.07
N SER A 226 9.18 -1.58 -15.20
CA SER A 226 9.01 -2.44 -14.04
C SER A 226 8.60 -1.65 -12.80
N CYS A 227 7.63 -2.17 -12.02
CA CYS A 227 7.38 -1.70 -10.65
C CYS A 227 8.66 -1.69 -9.82
N LEU A 228 8.90 -0.59 -9.12
CA LEU A 228 9.94 -0.43 -8.09
C LEU A 228 9.66 -1.29 -6.85
#